data_AF-A0A6N7VJ38-F1
#
_entry.id   AF-A0A6N7VJ38-F1
#
_cell.length_a   1.000
_cell.length_b   1.000
_cell.length_c   1.000
_cell.angle_alpha   90.00
_cell.angle_beta   90.00
_cell.angle_gamma   90.00
#
_symmetry.space_group_name_H-M   'P 1'
#
loop_
_entity.id
_entity.type
_entity.pdbx_description
1 polymer ?
#
loop_
_entity_poly.entity_id
_entity_poly.type
_entity_poly.pdbx_seq_one_letter_code
_entity_poly.pdbx_strand_id
1 'polypeptide(L)'
;MKTLFFMLIITFLIKPFQLSTLYVVFFLYFLAKKDYVTMYIEKYWIFPSILLVCFCSNYVPLFNRVCTSLVFLLVSGTIKIIRTEWIGSADVCFLTFFGFYLGIERMLIALYISVLLGFLWILYKKKHILPYLSCLSIGVWIAYLKGYTIFYFLINLFS
;
A
#
# COMPACT_ATOMS: atom_id res chain seq x y z
N MET A 1 -2.14 -11.14 -15.97
CA MET A 1 -2.69 -10.64 -17.24
C MET A 1 -4.16 -10.30 -17.07
N LYS A 2 -5.05 -11.28 -16.81
CA LYS A 2 -6.50 -11.03 -16.58
C LYS A 2 -6.79 -10.05 -15.42
N THR A 3 -6.10 -10.22 -14.28
CA THR A 3 -6.25 -9.36 -13.09
C THR A 3 -5.73 -7.94 -13.27
N LEU A 4 -4.59 -7.77 -13.94
CA LEU A 4 -4.05 -6.45 -14.30
C LEU A 4 -5.03 -5.68 -15.20
N PHE A 5 -5.57 -6.35 -16.23
CA PHE A 5 -6.50 -5.72 -17.16
C PHE A 5 -7.77 -5.24 -16.44
N PHE A 6 -8.28 -6.03 -15.49
CA PHE A 6 -9.38 -5.64 -14.63
C PHE A 6 -9.05 -4.44 -13.73
N MET A 7 -7.86 -4.42 -13.10
CA MET A 7 -7.41 -3.26 -12.30
C MET A 7 -7.33 -1.99 -13.15
N LEU A 8 -6.82 -2.09 -14.38
CA LEU A 8 -6.73 -0.97 -15.30
C LEU A 8 -8.13 -0.45 -15.69
N ILE A 9 -9.05 -1.33 -16.07
CA ILE A 9 -10.44 -0.95 -16.40
C ILE A 9 -11.07 -0.20 -15.23
N ILE A 10 -11.05 -0.78 -14.01
CA ILE A 10 -11.66 -0.14 -12.83
C ILE A 10 -11.01 1.22 -12.55
N THR A 11 -9.68 1.30 -12.65
CA THR A 11 -8.97 2.54 -12.38
C THR A 11 -9.39 3.63 -13.36
N PHE A 12 -9.50 3.31 -14.66
CA PHE A 12 -9.91 4.29 -15.68
C PHE A 12 -11.40 4.63 -15.68
N LEU A 13 -12.25 3.78 -15.10
CA LEU A 13 -13.64 4.13 -14.82
C LEU A 13 -13.76 5.19 -13.73
N ILE A 14 -12.80 5.28 -12.80
CA ILE A 14 -12.89 6.12 -11.61
C ILE A 14 -11.99 7.36 -11.71
N LYS A 15 -10.83 7.25 -12.35
CA LYS A 15 -9.84 8.33 -12.48
C LYS A 15 -9.49 8.60 -13.94
N PRO A 16 -9.13 9.86 -14.28
CA PRO A 16 -8.70 10.20 -15.62
C PRO A 16 -7.43 9.45 -16.00
N PHE A 17 -7.31 9.12 -17.28
CA PHE A 17 -6.13 8.45 -17.84
C PHE A 17 -4.92 9.38 -17.78
N GLN A 18 -4.03 9.16 -16.80
CA GLN A 18 -2.77 9.87 -16.64
C GLN A 18 -1.60 8.88 -16.55
N LEU A 19 -0.42 9.29 -17.02
CA LEU A 19 0.77 8.43 -16.98
C LEU A 19 1.11 7.97 -15.55
N SER A 20 0.92 8.85 -14.57
CA SER A 20 1.09 8.53 -13.14
C SER A 20 0.10 7.46 -12.66
N THR A 21 -1.16 7.51 -13.09
CA THR A 21 -2.18 6.51 -12.74
C THR A 21 -1.85 5.13 -13.31
N LEU A 22 -1.40 5.07 -14.57
CA LEU A 22 -0.91 3.84 -15.20
C LEU A 22 0.25 3.27 -14.41
N TYR A 23 1.26 4.10 -14.14
CA TYR A 23 2.45 3.69 -13.41
C TYR A 23 2.10 3.07 -12.06
N VAL A 24 1.24 3.73 -11.28
CA VAL A 24 0.81 3.25 -9.95
C VAL A 24 0.13 1.89 -10.04
N VAL A 25 -0.79 1.69 -10.99
CA VAL A 25 -1.48 0.40 -11.16
C VAL A 25 -0.50 -0.70 -11.56
N PHE A 26 0.40 -0.43 -12.51
CA PHE A 26 1.42 -1.40 -12.92
C PHE A 26 2.35 -1.74 -11.77
N PHE A 27 2.85 -0.73 -11.06
CA PHE A 27 3.74 -0.90 -9.93
C PHE A 27 3.11 -1.77 -8.84
N LEU A 28 1.89 -1.43 -8.40
CA LEU A 28 1.17 -2.18 -7.36
C LEU A 28 0.89 -3.62 -7.80
N TYR A 29 0.50 -3.83 -9.06
CA TYR A 29 0.26 -5.18 -9.57
C TYR A 29 1.53 -6.03 -9.58
N PHE A 30 2.64 -5.50 -10.09
CA PHE A 30 3.90 -6.26 -10.14
C PHE A 30 4.47 -6.51 -8.76
N LEU A 31 4.36 -5.53 -7.85
CA LEU A 31 4.76 -5.68 -6.45
C LEU A 31 3.96 -6.78 -5.75
N ALA A 32 2.62 -6.72 -5.85
CA ALA A 32 1.74 -7.74 -5.29
C ALA A 32 1.98 -9.11 -5.90
N LYS A 33 2.18 -9.21 -7.22
CA LYS A 33 2.44 -10.49 -7.88
C LYS A 33 3.77 -11.09 -7.42
N LYS A 34 4.82 -10.28 -7.27
CA LYS A 34 6.14 -10.75 -6.82
C LYS A 34 6.05 -11.29 -5.39
N ASP A 35 5.48 -10.50 -4.48
CA ASP A 35 5.32 -10.90 -3.09
C ASP A 35 4.43 -12.15 -2.93
N TYR A 36 3.32 -12.23 -3.67
CA TYR A 36 2.45 -13.40 -3.65
C TYR A 36 3.15 -14.71 -4.05
N VAL A 37 4.05 -14.64 -5.03
CA VAL A 37 4.73 -15.83 -5.57
C VAL A 37 5.97 -16.19 -4.75
N THR A 38 6.81 -15.21 -4.41
CA THR A 38 8.12 -15.47 -3.81
C THR A 38 8.23 -15.08 -2.34
N MET A 39 7.28 -14.31 -1.79
CA MET A 39 7.31 -13.74 -0.43
C MET A 39 8.64 -13.02 -0.10
N TYR A 40 9.35 -12.59 -1.14
CA TYR A 40 10.67 -12.01 -1.07
C TYR A 40 10.75 -10.89 -2.11
N ILE A 41 11.17 -9.72 -1.65
CA ILE A 41 11.40 -8.55 -2.47
C ILE A 41 12.88 -8.19 -2.46
N GLU A 42 13.44 -8.10 -3.67
CA GLU A 42 14.84 -7.76 -3.90
C GLU A 42 15.08 -6.25 -3.75
N LYS A 43 16.29 -5.88 -3.35
CA LYS A 43 16.63 -4.47 -3.03
C LYS A 43 16.45 -3.50 -4.22
N TYR A 44 16.54 -3.97 -5.47
CA TYR A 44 16.35 -3.09 -6.64
C TYR A 44 14.92 -2.54 -6.77
N TRP A 45 13.94 -3.12 -6.07
CA TRP A 45 12.57 -2.58 -6.04
C TRP A 45 12.48 -1.19 -5.38
N ILE A 46 13.56 -0.72 -4.75
CA ILE A 46 13.68 0.67 -4.29
C ILE A 46 13.63 1.65 -5.48
N PHE A 47 14.24 1.34 -6.62
CA PHE A 47 14.26 2.24 -7.79
C PHE A 47 12.87 2.60 -8.33
N PRO A 48 11.98 1.64 -8.62
CA PRO A 48 10.61 1.98 -9.01
C PRO A 48 9.82 2.63 -7.85
N SER A 49 10.14 2.32 -6.59
CA SER A 49 9.50 2.98 -5.44
C SER A 49 9.83 4.48 -5.36
N ILE A 50 11.06 4.88 -5.67
CA ILE A 50 11.45 6.30 -5.76
C ILE A 50 10.66 7.00 -6.86
N LEU A 51 10.45 6.33 -7.99
CA LEU A 51 9.69 6.87 -9.12
C LEU A 51 8.20 7.07 -8.74
N LEU A 52 7.64 6.19 -7.92
CA LEU A 52 6.30 6.36 -7.33
C LEU A 52 6.22 7.64 -6.47
N VAL A 53 7.28 7.96 -5.73
CA VAL A 53 7.39 9.21 -4.94
C VAL A 53 7.48 10.43 -5.87
N CYS A 54 8.18 10.35 -7.00
CA CYS A 54 8.23 11.43 -7.99
C CYS A 54 6.87 11.70 -8.64
N PHE A 55 6.06 10.65 -8.86
CA PHE A 55 4.68 10.78 -9.35
C PHE A 55 3.68 11.13 -8.24
N CYS A 56 4.13 11.54 -7.05
CA CYS A 56 3.27 11.99 -5.98
C CYS A 56 2.31 13.06 -6.45
N SER A 57 1.04 12.84 -6.15
CA SER A 57 -0.01 13.77 -6.52
C SER A 57 0.03 15.01 -5.61
N ASN A 58 -0.01 16.22 -6.18
CA ASN A 58 -0.03 17.49 -5.46
C ASN A 58 -1.21 17.67 -4.47
N TYR A 59 -2.15 16.71 -4.41
CA TYR A 59 -3.35 16.78 -3.58
C TYR A 59 -3.10 16.57 -2.08
N VAL A 60 -1.94 16.01 -1.67
CA VAL A 60 -1.61 15.84 -0.25
C VAL A 60 -0.59 16.90 0.18
N PRO A 61 -0.86 17.67 1.25
CA PRO A 61 0.11 18.60 1.81
C PRO A 61 1.45 17.91 2.11
N LEU A 62 2.56 18.56 1.78
CA LEU A 62 3.92 18.02 2.01
C LEU A 62 4.11 17.61 3.49
N PHE A 63 3.64 18.44 4.41
CA PHE A 63 3.74 18.18 5.85
C PHE A 63 3.06 16.86 6.24
N ASN A 64 1.83 16.61 5.76
CA ASN A 64 1.12 15.35 6.00
C ASN A 64 1.91 14.15 5.44
N ARG A 65 2.49 14.25 4.24
CA ARG A 65 3.31 13.18 3.63
C ARG A 65 4.58 12.88 4.44
N VAL A 66 5.29 13.90 4.88
CA VAL A 66 6.52 13.73 5.68
C VAL A 66 6.17 13.14 7.04
N CYS A 67 5.21 13.72 7.76
CA CYS A 67 4.80 13.23 9.08
C CYS A 67 4.31 11.78 9.03
N THR A 68 3.51 11.42 8.03
CA THR A 68 3.03 10.04 7.88
C THR A 68 4.14 9.05 7.61
N SER A 69 5.05 9.38 6.69
CA SER A 69 6.20 8.54 6.41
C SER A 69 7.06 8.31 7.66
N LEU A 70 7.27 9.35 8.47
CA LEU A 70 8.03 9.27 9.72
C LEU A 70 7.30 8.42 10.76
N VAL A 71 6.00 8.61 10.94
CA VAL A 71 5.20 7.82 11.89
C VAL A 71 5.27 6.33 11.52
N PHE A 72 5.05 5.99 10.25
CA PHE A 72 5.10 4.60 9.82
C PHE A 72 6.51 4.01 9.85
N LEU A 73 7.54 4.81 9.55
CA LEU A 73 8.94 4.39 9.71
C LEU A 73 9.27 4.10 11.18
N LEU A 74 8.85 4.97 12.10
CA LEU A 74 9.10 4.79 13.53
C LEU A 74 8.39 3.57 14.08
N VAL A 75 7.09 3.39 13.78
CA VAL A 75 6.33 2.24 14.25
C VAL A 75 6.87 0.94 13.64
N SER A 76 7.02 0.86 12.33
CA SER A 76 7.48 -0.38 11.69
C SER A 76 8.96 -0.67 11.96
N GLY A 77 9.79 0.37 12.05
CA GLY A 77 11.22 0.27 12.38
C GLY A 77 11.46 -0.16 13.83
N THR A 78 10.70 0.37 14.80
CA THR A 78 10.80 -0.10 16.19
C THR A 78 10.38 -1.56 16.33
N ILE A 79 9.31 -1.99 15.64
CA ILE A 79 8.93 -3.40 15.60
C ILE A 79 10.07 -4.25 15.02
N LYS A 80 10.71 -3.81 13.93
CA LYS A 80 11.85 -4.52 13.33
C LYS A 80 13.04 -4.63 14.28
N ILE A 81 13.32 -3.60 15.06
CA ILE A 81 14.42 -3.60 16.03
C ILE A 81 14.13 -4.55 17.20
N ILE A 82 12.91 -4.53 17.74
CA ILE A 82 12.53 -5.35 18.90
C ILE A 82 12.33 -6.82 18.50
N ARG A 83 11.68 -7.07 17.35
CA ARG A 83 11.36 -8.39 16.81
C ARG A 83 11.72 -8.45 15.33
N THR A 84 12.99 -8.72 15.07
CA THR A 84 13.56 -8.80 13.72
C THR A 84 12.85 -9.80 12.80
N GLU A 85 12.26 -10.86 13.32
CA GLU A 85 11.59 -11.88 12.51
C GLU A 85 10.13 -11.57 12.18
N TRP A 86 9.50 -10.63 12.88
CA TRP A 86 8.05 -10.38 12.73
C TRP A 86 7.70 -9.54 11.51
N ILE A 87 8.62 -8.67 11.08
CA ILE A 87 8.41 -7.77 9.96
C ILE A 87 9.61 -7.82 9.01
N GLY A 88 9.35 -7.93 7.71
CA GLY A 88 10.39 -7.86 6.69
C GLY A 88 10.97 -6.45 6.59
N SER A 89 12.24 -6.33 6.21
CA SER A 89 12.83 -5.02 5.90
C SER A 89 12.13 -4.36 4.70
N ALA A 90 11.65 -5.17 3.75
CA ALA A 90 10.82 -4.70 2.65
C ALA A 90 9.51 -4.08 3.17
N ASP A 91 8.80 -4.75 4.08
CA ASP A 91 7.54 -4.25 4.64
C ASP A 91 7.71 -2.87 5.29
N VAL A 92 8.74 -2.70 6.11
CA VAL A 92 9.11 -1.40 6.72
C VAL A 92 9.29 -0.34 5.63
N CYS A 93 10.08 -0.66 4.60
CA CYS A 93 10.41 0.26 3.53
C CYS A 93 9.17 0.70 2.73
N PHE A 94 8.32 -0.25 2.34
CA PHE A 94 7.10 0.04 1.59
C PHE A 94 6.02 0.71 2.43
N LEU A 95 5.94 0.43 3.74
CA LEU A 95 5.08 1.19 4.65
C LEU A 95 5.46 2.67 4.68
N THR A 96 6.76 2.97 4.71
CA THR A 96 7.26 4.36 4.63
C THR A 96 6.95 4.99 3.27
N PHE A 97 7.22 4.30 2.16
CA PHE A 97 6.95 4.80 0.82
C PHE A 97 5.45 5.06 0.57
N PHE A 98 4.59 4.12 0.94
CA PHE A 98 3.15 4.28 0.77
C PHE A 98 2.57 5.31 1.74
N GLY A 99 3.10 5.43 2.96
CA GLY A 99 2.77 6.51 3.88
C GLY A 99 3.03 7.88 3.24
N PHE A 100 4.22 8.08 2.68
CA PHE A 100 4.56 9.31 1.97
C PHE A 100 3.65 9.58 0.76
N TYR A 101 3.30 8.53 0.00
CA TYR A 101 2.49 8.66 -1.20
C TYR A 101 1.02 8.99 -0.90
N LEU A 102 0.43 8.31 0.09
CA LEU A 102 -1.00 8.39 0.38
C LEU A 102 -1.37 9.51 1.36
N GLY A 103 -0.51 9.84 2.33
CA GLY A 103 -0.90 10.66 3.49
C GLY A 103 -1.73 9.86 4.51
N ILE A 104 -2.04 10.48 5.66
CA ILE A 104 -2.47 9.74 6.85
C ILE A 104 -3.82 9.06 6.65
N GLU A 105 -4.81 9.80 6.13
CA GLU A 105 -6.19 9.31 6.03
C GLU A 105 -6.26 8.07 5.13
N ARG A 106 -5.60 8.16 3.97
CA ARG A 106 -5.62 7.10 2.97
C ARG A 106 -4.72 5.93 3.36
N MET A 107 -3.58 6.19 4.01
CA MET A 107 -2.70 5.12 4.48
C MET A 107 -3.36 4.28 5.57
N LEU A 108 -4.11 4.90 6.48
CA LEU A 108 -4.88 4.17 7.50
C LEU A 108 -5.90 3.22 6.89
N ILE A 109 -6.60 3.64 5.83
CA ILE A 109 -7.51 2.75 5.11
C ILE A 109 -6.78 1.63 4.40
N ALA A 110 -5.66 1.94 3.75
CA ALA A 110 -4.86 0.93 3.08
C ALA A 110 -4.43 -0.17 4.07
N LEU A 111 -4.03 0.23 5.29
CA LEU A 111 -3.70 -0.70 6.38
C LEU A 111 -4.91 -1.47 6.88
N TYR A 112 -6.04 -0.81 7.09
CA TYR A 112 -7.26 -1.48 7.54
C TYR A 112 -7.67 -2.58 6.55
N ILE A 113 -7.69 -2.27 5.26
CA ILE A 113 -7.99 -3.23 4.20
C ILE A 113 -6.94 -4.35 4.16
N SER A 114 -5.65 -4.03 4.27
CA SER A 114 -4.60 -5.04 4.20
C SER A 114 -4.66 -6.03 5.37
N VAL A 115 -4.98 -5.56 6.57
CA VAL A 115 -5.18 -6.40 7.76
C VAL A 115 -6.39 -7.32 7.58
N LEU A 116 -7.53 -6.80 7.09
CA LEU A 116 -8.71 -7.61 6.81
C LEU A 116 -8.41 -8.72 5.78
N LEU A 117 -7.74 -8.37 4.67
CA LEU A 117 -7.31 -9.34 3.67
C LEU A 117 -6.33 -10.37 4.26
N GLY A 118 -5.46 -9.94 5.17
CA GLY A 118 -4.52 -10.80 5.87
C GLY A 118 -5.22 -11.85 6.73
N PHE A 119 -6.25 -11.46 7.49
CA PHE A 119 -7.06 -12.39 8.26
C PHE A 119 -7.79 -13.39 7.35
N LEU A 120 -8.40 -12.93 6.25
CA LEU A 120 -9.06 -13.80 5.28
C LEU A 120 -8.09 -14.82 4.67
N TRP A 121 -6.85 -14.41 4.39
CA TRP A 121 -5.81 -15.29 3.88
C TRP A 121 -5.45 -16.40 4.87
N ILE A 122 -5.23 -16.05 6.13
CA ILE A 122 -4.91 -17.01 7.20
C ILE A 122 -6.05 -18.03 7.35
N LEU A 123 -7.30 -17.56 7.35
CA LEU A 123 -8.48 -18.43 7.43
C LEU A 123 -8.58 -19.40 6.24
N TYR A 124 -8.32 -18.92 5.02
CA TYR A 124 -8.47 -19.73 3.81
C TYR A 124 -7.32 -20.71 3.58
N LYS A 125 -6.07 -20.28 3.77
CA LYS A 125 -4.88 -21.10 3.45
C LYS A 125 -4.35 -21.91 4.64
N LYS A 126 -4.80 -21.63 5.87
CA LYS A 126 -4.26 -22.22 7.11
C LYS A 126 -2.73 -22.17 7.20
N LYS A 127 -2.10 -21.18 6.55
CA LYS A 127 -0.65 -20.93 6.60
C LYS A 127 -0.39 -19.71 7.46
N HIS A 128 0.62 -19.79 8.32
CA HIS A 128 1.03 -18.69 9.20
C HIS A 128 1.82 -17.59 8.47
N ILE A 129 2.29 -17.85 7.24
CA ILE A 129 3.09 -16.89 6.47
C ILE A 129 2.15 -16.09 5.56
N LEU A 130 2.14 -14.77 5.76
CA LEU A 130 1.27 -13.83 5.06
C LEU A 130 2.07 -13.08 3.98
N PRO A 131 1.62 -13.06 2.71
CA PRO A 131 2.14 -12.14 1.70
C PRO A 131 1.60 -10.72 1.99
N TYR A 132 2.18 -10.07 3.01
CA TYR A 132 1.69 -8.81 3.55
C TYR A 132 1.71 -7.69 2.52
N LEU A 133 2.80 -7.58 1.75
CA LEU A 133 2.96 -6.58 0.68
C LEU A 133 1.91 -6.73 -0.42
N SER A 134 1.47 -7.95 -0.71
CA SER A 134 0.37 -8.21 -1.63
C SER A 134 -0.95 -7.65 -1.10
N CYS A 135 -1.25 -7.90 0.18
CA CYS A 135 -2.44 -7.38 0.84
C CYS A 135 -2.40 -5.84 0.93
N LEU A 136 -1.23 -5.29 1.26
CA LEU A 136 -0.98 -3.86 1.34
C LEU A 136 -1.16 -3.19 -0.03
N SER A 137 -0.65 -3.78 -1.10
CA SER A 137 -0.78 -3.24 -2.46
C SER A 137 -2.23 -3.11 -2.90
N ILE A 138 -3.09 -4.07 -2.53
CA ILE A 138 -4.54 -4.01 -2.78
C ILE A 138 -5.18 -2.88 -1.96
N GLY A 139 -4.83 -2.79 -0.68
CA GLY A 139 -5.28 -1.70 0.20
C GLY A 139 -4.90 -0.32 -0.35
N VAL A 140 -3.65 -0.16 -0.80
CA VAL A 140 -3.14 1.08 -1.40
C VAL A 140 -3.88 1.41 -2.69
N TRP A 141 -4.18 0.42 -3.54
CA TRP A 141 -4.95 0.64 -4.76
C TRP A 141 -6.37 1.15 -4.45
N ILE A 142 -7.08 0.54 -3.51
CA ILE A 142 -8.42 0.98 -3.10
C ILE A 142 -8.37 2.37 -2.45
N ALA A 143 -7.41 2.61 -1.54
CA ALA A 143 -7.23 3.90 -0.90
C ALA A 143 -6.84 5.00 -1.90
N TYR A 144 -6.07 4.67 -2.94
CA TYR A 144 -5.75 5.59 -4.01
C TYR A 144 -6.99 6.03 -4.80
N LEU A 145 -7.94 5.12 -5.02
CA LEU A 145 -9.18 5.39 -5.76
C LEU A 145 -10.23 6.12 -4.92
N LYS A 146 -10.49 5.67 -3.69
CA LYS A 146 -11.63 6.11 -2.86
C LYS A 146 -11.29 6.28 -1.37
N GLY A 147 -10.00 6.40 -1.03
CA GLY A 147 -9.57 6.48 0.37
C GLY A 147 -10.23 7.61 1.16
N TYR A 148 -10.16 8.85 0.69
CA TYR A 148 -10.79 9.96 1.42
C TYR A 148 -12.28 9.76 1.68
N THR A 149 -13.04 9.30 0.68
CA THR A 149 -14.47 9.04 0.83
C THR A 149 -14.75 7.96 1.87
N ILE A 150 -13.96 6.88 1.90
CA ILE A 150 -14.09 5.82 2.89
C ILE A 150 -13.73 6.34 4.28
N PHE A 151 -12.70 7.18 4.39
CA PHE A 151 -12.18 7.66 5.67
C PHE A 151 -13.22 8.50 6.40
N TYR A 152 -13.73 9.53 5.71
CA TYR A 152 -14.73 10.41 6.28
C TYR A 152 -16.08 9.71 6.50
N PHE A 153 -16.43 8.74 5.66
CA PHE A 153 -17.59 7.89 5.91
C PHE A 153 -17.45 7.11 7.22
N LEU A 154 -16.30 6.49 7.46
CA LEU A 154 -16.03 5.74 8.70
C LEU A 154 -16.02 6.66 9.92
N ILE A 155 -15.38 7.83 9.84
CA ILE A 155 -15.39 8.80 10.95
C ILE A 155 -16.84 9.20 11.29
N ASN A 156 -17.65 9.52 10.30
CA ASN A 156 -19.04 9.92 10.52
C ASN A 156 -19.91 8.78 11.09
N LEU A 157 -19.57 7.53 10.82
CA LEU A 157 -20.29 6.37 11.37
C LEU A 157 -19.99 6.15 12.87
N PHE A 158 -18.77 6.51 13.31
CA PHE A 158 -18.30 6.29 14.68
C PHE A 158 -18.31 7.56 15.56
N SER A 159 -18.70 8.71 14.99
CA SER A 159 -18.92 9.97 15.71
C SER A 159 -20.36 10.09 16.20
#